data_AF-A0A964I760-F1
#
_entry.id   AF-A0A964I760-F1
#
_cell.length_a   1.000
_cell.length_b   1.000
_cell.length_c   1.000
_cell.angle_alpha   90.00
_cell.angle_beta   90.00
_cell.angle_gamma   90.00
#
_symmetry.space_group_name_H-M   'P 1'
#
loop_
_entity.id
_entity.type
_entity.pdbx_description
1 polymer ?
#
loop_
_entity_poly.entity_id
_entity_poly.type
_entity_poly.pdbx_seq_one_letter_code
_entity_poly.pdbx_strand_id
1 'polypeptide(L)'
;MATSQRRLETMTVTESAPVKAERWTHQWKELYEEVITTGLCTGCAGCVVTCPHDVIGYEHEEGKYIPFHIEEELGLDNCIHGEKGCTTCTRACPRFRKWEEAADTHLFGR
;
A
#
# COMPACT_ATOMS: atom_id res chain seq x y z
N MET A 1 2.95 53.38 -42.66
CA MET A 1 2.23 52.12 -42.37
C MET A 1 3.16 50.96 -42.66
N ALA A 2 3.62 50.23 -41.64
CA ALA A 2 4.22 48.90 -41.77
C ALA A 2 4.39 48.30 -40.36
N THR A 3 3.33 47.67 -39.86
CA THR A 3 3.32 47.00 -38.56
C THR A 3 4.01 45.65 -38.71
N SER A 4 5.16 45.48 -38.07
CA SER A 4 5.94 44.24 -38.03
C SER A 4 5.12 43.12 -37.38
N GLN A 5 4.55 42.23 -38.21
CA GLN A 5 3.92 41.00 -37.73
C GLN A 5 5.01 40.01 -37.29
N ARG A 6 5.18 39.89 -35.97
CA ARG A 6 5.99 38.85 -35.35
C ARG A 6 5.26 37.52 -35.59
N ARG A 7 5.82 36.66 -36.43
CA ARG A 7 5.31 35.31 -36.68
C ARG A 7 5.36 34.52 -35.37
N LEU A 8 4.21 34.26 -34.77
CA LEU A 8 4.09 33.30 -33.67
C LEU A 8 4.26 31.90 -34.28
N GLU A 9 5.44 31.32 -34.08
CA GLU A 9 5.70 29.93 -34.39
C GLU A 9 4.97 29.08 -33.34
N THR A 10 3.94 28.36 -33.78
CA THR A 10 3.20 27.39 -32.98
C THR A 10 4.17 26.27 -32.58
N MET A 11 4.74 26.35 -31.39
CA MET A 11 5.41 25.21 -30.75
C MET A 11 4.35 24.17 -30.38
N THR A 12 4.34 23.06 -31.11
CA THR A 12 3.59 21.86 -30.73
C THR A 12 4.21 21.28 -29.46
N VAL A 13 3.49 21.37 -28.34
CA VAL A 13 3.82 20.67 -27.10
C VAL A 13 3.48 19.19 -27.31
N THR A 14 4.50 18.34 -27.40
CA THR A 14 4.30 16.90 -27.37
C THR A 14 4.14 16.49 -25.91
N GLU A 15 2.91 16.21 -25.49
CA GLU A 15 2.60 15.74 -24.14
C GLU A 15 3.15 14.32 -23.95
N SER A 16 4.16 14.18 -23.07
CA SER A 16 4.78 12.90 -22.74
C SER A 16 3.80 12.00 -21.99
N ALA A 17 3.77 10.72 -22.32
CA ALA A 17 2.93 9.74 -21.63
C ALA A 17 3.24 9.68 -20.12
N PRO A 18 2.22 9.48 -19.26
CA PRO A 18 2.43 9.43 -17.81
C PRO A 18 3.32 8.25 -17.42
N VAL A 19 4.23 8.49 -16.46
CA VAL A 19 5.09 7.44 -15.89
C VAL A 19 4.21 6.39 -15.22
N LYS A 20 4.39 5.12 -15.59
CA LYS A 20 3.65 4.01 -15.00
C LYS A 20 4.06 3.83 -13.54
N ALA A 21 3.09 3.76 -12.64
CA ALA A 21 3.34 3.45 -11.24
C ALA A 21 4.01 2.08 -11.09
N GLU A 22 4.96 1.99 -10.16
CA GLU A 22 5.61 0.73 -9.81
C GLU A 22 4.60 -0.28 -9.24
N ARG A 23 4.87 -1.57 -9.47
CA ARG A 23 4.01 -2.64 -8.93
C ARG A 23 4.17 -2.69 -7.41
N TRP A 24 3.05 -2.79 -6.71
CA TRP A 24 3.03 -3.05 -5.28
C TRP A 24 3.59 -4.44 -4.94
N THR A 25 4.64 -4.48 -4.11
CA THR A 25 5.34 -5.72 -3.71
C THR A 25 5.45 -5.90 -2.20
N HIS A 26 4.93 -4.97 -1.40
CA HIS A 26 5.01 -5.06 0.07
C HIS A 26 4.15 -6.20 0.60
N GLN A 27 4.70 -6.94 1.56
CA GLN A 27 4.12 -8.14 2.13
C GLN A 27 4.07 -8.05 3.66
N TRP A 28 3.79 -9.16 4.34
CA TRP A 28 3.70 -9.25 5.79
C TRP A 28 4.91 -8.61 6.51
N LYS A 29 6.12 -8.79 6.01
CA LYS A 29 7.33 -8.20 6.62
C LYS A 29 7.25 -6.69 6.78
N GLU A 30 6.94 -5.97 5.71
CA GLU A 30 6.82 -4.51 5.79
C GLU A 30 5.61 -4.12 6.65
N LEU A 31 4.52 -4.87 6.61
CA LEU A 31 3.37 -4.61 7.50
C LEU A 31 3.76 -4.76 8.97
N TYR A 32 4.47 -5.84 9.30
CA TYR A 32 4.91 -6.13 10.65
C TYR A 32 5.86 -5.04 11.15
N GLU A 33 6.87 -4.70 10.35
CA GLU A 33 7.87 -3.68 10.70
C GLU A 33 7.30 -2.26 10.75
N GLU A 34 6.42 -1.87 9.83
CA GLU A 34 5.98 -0.47 9.74
C GLU A 34 4.75 -0.18 10.59
N VAL A 35 3.89 -1.18 10.85
CA VAL A 35 2.60 -0.97 11.52
C VAL A 35 2.50 -1.66 12.87
N ILE A 36 2.98 -2.90 12.99
CA ILE A 36 2.81 -3.69 14.21
C ILE A 36 3.86 -3.26 15.25
N THR A 37 5.14 -3.32 14.91
CA THR A 37 6.24 -3.00 15.86
C THR A 37 6.26 -1.51 16.26
N THR A 38 5.72 -0.62 15.41
CA THR A 38 5.62 0.82 15.68
C THR A 38 4.39 1.21 16.49
N GLY A 39 3.46 0.26 16.75
CA GLY A 39 2.23 0.52 17.47
C GLY A 39 1.17 1.32 16.69
N LEU A 40 1.27 1.37 15.36
CA LEU A 40 0.24 2.00 14.51
C LEU A 40 -0.99 1.11 14.30
N CYS A 41 -0.89 -0.19 14.58
CA CYS A 41 -1.99 -1.12 14.46
C CYS A 41 -3.16 -0.73 15.39
N THR A 42 -4.37 -0.67 14.84
CA THR A 42 -5.59 -0.29 15.59
C THR A 42 -6.48 -1.47 15.95
N GLY A 43 -6.03 -2.71 15.70
CA GLY A 43 -6.84 -3.90 15.99
C GLY A 43 -8.09 -4.08 15.12
N CYS A 44 -8.05 -3.64 13.85
CA CYS A 44 -9.21 -3.78 12.96
C CYS A 44 -9.37 -5.20 12.35
N ALA A 45 -8.40 -6.09 12.56
CA ALA A 45 -8.32 -7.43 11.98
C ALA A 45 -8.38 -7.50 10.42
N GLY A 46 -8.28 -6.38 9.70
CA GLY A 46 -8.39 -6.36 8.23
C GLY A 46 -7.34 -7.24 7.53
N CYS A 47 -6.09 -7.24 8.02
CA CYS A 47 -5.03 -8.10 7.50
C CYS A 47 -5.26 -9.60 7.76
N VAL A 48 -5.93 -9.93 8.87
CA VAL A 48 -6.25 -11.31 9.29
C VAL A 48 -7.37 -11.85 8.42
N VAL A 49 -8.51 -11.14 8.39
CA VAL A 49 -9.72 -11.55 7.65
C VAL A 49 -9.46 -11.68 6.15
N THR A 50 -8.58 -10.85 5.60
CA THR A 50 -8.27 -10.91 4.17
C THR A 50 -7.23 -11.98 3.80
N CYS A 51 -6.53 -12.57 4.77
CA CYS A 51 -5.39 -13.43 4.48
C CYS A 51 -5.87 -14.71 3.77
N PRO A 52 -5.55 -14.92 2.48
CA PRO A 52 -6.06 -16.08 1.74
C PRO A 52 -5.34 -17.38 2.09
N HIS A 53 -4.33 -17.30 2.95
CA HIS A 53 -3.48 -18.41 3.37
C HIS A 53 -3.70 -18.82 4.82
N ASP A 54 -4.51 -18.06 5.57
CA ASP A 54 -4.82 -18.34 6.98
C ASP A 54 -3.58 -18.40 7.88
N VAL A 55 -2.51 -17.65 7.53
CA VAL A 55 -1.23 -17.65 8.28
C VAL A 55 -1.08 -16.49 9.28
N ILE A 56 -2.12 -15.67 9.46
CA ILE A 56 -2.09 -14.52 10.38
C ILE A 56 -3.16 -14.73 11.44
N GLY A 57 -2.73 -14.93 12.69
CA GLY A 57 -3.58 -15.11 13.86
C GLY A 57 -4.01 -13.78 14.47
N TYR A 58 -5.06 -13.87 15.30
CA TYR A 58 -5.64 -12.72 16.00
C TYR A 58 -6.42 -13.17 17.23
N GLU A 59 -6.18 -12.54 18.38
CA GLU A 59 -6.94 -12.79 19.61
C GLU A 59 -7.97 -11.69 19.84
N HIS A 60 -9.24 -12.08 19.98
CA HIS A 60 -10.34 -11.13 20.21
C HIS A 60 -10.60 -10.94 21.72
N GLU A 61 -9.57 -10.51 22.43
CA GLU A 61 -9.61 -10.26 23.88
C GLU A 61 -9.02 -8.88 24.19
N GLU A 62 -9.51 -8.26 25.27
CA GLU A 62 -9.04 -6.94 25.69
C GLU A 62 -7.52 -6.93 25.91
N GLY A 63 -6.83 -6.00 25.25
CA GLY A 63 -5.36 -5.90 25.29
C GLY A 63 -4.60 -6.80 24.31
N LYS A 64 -5.28 -7.63 23.52
CA LYS A 64 -4.65 -8.60 22.60
C LYS A 64 -4.99 -8.41 21.11
N TYR A 65 -5.55 -7.26 20.77
CA TYR A 65 -5.97 -6.89 19.42
C TYR A 65 -4.80 -6.58 18.44
N ILE A 66 -3.77 -7.43 18.46
CA ILE A 66 -2.57 -7.32 17.63
C ILE A 66 -2.41 -8.61 16.82
N PRO A 67 -2.35 -8.53 15.48
CA PRO A 67 -2.15 -9.70 14.64
C PRO A 67 -0.73 -10.25 14.77
N PHE A 68 -0.58 -11.57 14.62
CA PHE A 68 0.71 -12.26 14.68
C PHE A 68 0.79 -13.37 13.62
N HIS A 69 1.98 -13.67 13.15
CA HIS A 69 2.20 -14.78 12.23
C HIS A 69 2.17 -16.11 12.99
N ILE A 70 1.57 -17.16 12.41
CA ILE A 70 1.38 -18.45 13.10
C ILE A 70 2.29 -19.57 12.59
N GLU A 71 2.97 -19.39 11.47
CA GLU A 71 3.90 -20.39 10.94
C GLU A 71 5.32 -20.14 11.47
N GLU A 72 6.08 -21.22 11.68
CA GLU A 72 7.43 -21.14 12.26
C GLU A 72 8.54 -20.89 11.21
N GLU A 73 8.34 -21.33 9.96
CA GLU A 73 9.39 -21.47 8.93
C GLU A 73 10.24 -20.20 8.70
N LEU A 74 9.60 -19.03 8.63
CA LEU A 74 10.27 -17.75 8.38
C LEU A 74 10.22 -16.81 9.60
N GLY A 75 9.84 -17.33 10.78
CA GLY A 75 9.68 -16.56 12.00
C GLY A 75 8.42 -15.71 12.03
N LEU A 76 8.37 -14.80 13.00
CA LEU A 76 7.18 -14.00 13.32
C LEU A 76 6.95 -12.81 12.37
N ASP A 77 8.00 -12.34 11.71
CA ASP A 77 8.04 -11.10 10.92
C ASP A 77 8.09 -11.35 9.41
N ASN A 78 7.93 -12.60 8.94
CA ASN A 78 7.90 -12.90 7.52
C ASN A 78 7.02 -14.12 7.21
N CYS A 79 6.49 -14.22 5.98
CA CYS A 79 5.70 -15.38 5.54
C CYS A 79 6.07 -15.83 4.13
N ILE A 80 6.05 -17.15 3.89
CA ILE A 80 6.50 -17.74 2.61
C ILE A 80 5.62 -17.30 1.43
N HIS A 81 4.36 -16.97 1.72
CA HIS A 81 3.42 -16.46 0.72
C HIS A 81 3.80 -15.05 0.27
N GLY A 82 4.30 -14.20 1.18
CA GLY A 82 4.83 -12.88 0.88
C GLY A 82 6.05 -12.94 -0.03
N GLU A 83 7.01 -13.81 0.28
CA GLU A 83 8.18 -14.09 -0.57
C GLU A 83 7.80 -14.56 -1.99
N LYS A 84 6.65 -15.23 -2.12
CA LYS A 84 6.07 -15.65 -3.40
C LYS A 84 5.21 -14.57 -4.08
N GLY A 85 5.13 -13.37 -3.50
CA GLY A 85 4.45 -12.20 -4.08
C GLY A 85 3.03 -11.93 -3.57
N CYS A 86 2.59 -12.58 -2.48
CA CYS A 86 1.34 -12.22 -1.81
C CYS A 86 1.47 -10.84 -1.15
N THR A 87 0.48 -9.98 -1.36
CA THR A 87 0.48 -8.58 -0.87
C THR A 87 -0.86 -8.20 -0.24
N THR A 88 -1.69 -9.18 0.08
CA THR A 88 -3.08 -8.94 0.45
C THR A 88 -3.20 -8.22 1.80
N CYS A 89 -2.38 -8.61 2.78
CA CYS A 89 -2.40 -7.99 4.11
C CYS A 89 -2.00 -6.50 4.10
N THR A 90 -0.99 -6.13 3.29
CA THR A 90 -0.56 -4.72 3.14
C THR A 90 -1.58 -3.88 2.38
N ARG A 91 -2.30 -4.47 1.42
CA ARG A 91 -3.39 -3.79 0.71
C ARG A 91 -4.64 -3.62 1.55
N ALA A 92 -4.89 -4.50 2.52
CA ALA A 92 -6.06 -4.38 3.39
C ALA A 92 -5.82 -3.50 4.61
N CYS A 93 -4.57 -3.23 4.98
CA CYS A 93 -4.28 -2.40 6.15
C CYS A 93 -4.46 -0.92 5.81
N PRO A 94 -5.39 -0.19 6.46
CA PRO A 94 -5.57 1.25 6.23
C PRO A 94 -4.43 2.08 6.85
N ARG A 95 -3.65 1.47 7.75
CA ARG A 95 -2.50 2.12 8.39
C ARG A 95 -1.18 1.88 7.66
N PHE A 96 -1.16 0.97 6.69
CA PHE A 96 0.06 0.66 5.94
C PHE A 96 0.20 1.64 4.78
N ARG A 97 1.02 2.67 5.01
CA ARG A 97 1.31 3.73 4.03
C ARG A 97 0.02 4.43 3.56
N LYS A 98 0.09 5.22 2.48
CA LYS A 98 -0.96 6.17 2.06
C LYS A 98 -1.78 5.69 0.86
N TRP A 99 -1.99 4.38 0.70
CA TRP A 99 -2.75 3.88 -0.46
C TRP A 99 -4.21 4.32 -0.42
N GLU A 100 -4.82 4.38 0.78
CA GLU A 100 -6.20 4.83 0.99
C GLU A 100 -6.33 6.34 0.70
N GLU A 101 -5.49 7.18 1.29
CA GLU A 101 -5.45 8.63 1.00
C GLU A 101 -5.23 8.92 -0.50
N ALA A 102 -4.36 8.13 -1.16
CA ALA A 102 -4.12 8.24 -2.60
C ALA A 102 -5.37 7.84 -3.41
N ALA A 103 -6.10 6.81 -2.99
CA ALA A 103 -7.36 6.41 -3.61
C ALA A 103 -8.44 7.48 -3.42
N ASP A 104 -8.58 8.03 -2.22
CA ASP A 104 -9.53 9.11 -1.92
C ASP A 104 -9.22 10.37 -2.73
N THR A 105 -7.95 10.76 -2.82
CA THR A 105 -7.51 11.86 -3.69
C THR A 105 -7.86 11.59 -5.15
N HIS A 106 -7.66 10.36 -5.64
CA HIS A 106 -7.93 10.01 -7.03
C HIS A 106 -9.43 9.99 -7.37
N LEU A 107 -10.26 9.46 -6.47
CA LEU A 107 -11.70 9.26 -6.72
C LEU A 107 -12.54 10.47 -6.34
N PHE A 108 -12.16 11.21 -5.30
CA PHE A 108 -12.98 12.25 -4.68
C PHE A 108 -12.28 13.62 -4.59
N GLY A 109 -10.97 13.68 -4.80
CA GLY A 109 -10.20 14.92 -4.74
C GLY A 109 -10.06 15.52 -3.34
N ARG A 110 -10.19 14.70 -2.29
CA ARG A 110 -10.06 15.10 -0.88
C ARG A 110 -9.50 13.97 -0.05
#